data_AF-A0A1I2FYP6-F1
#
_entry.id   AF-A0A1I2FYP6-F1
#
_cell.length_a   1.000
_cell.length_b   1.000
_cell.length_c   1.000
_cell.angle_alpha   90.00
_cell.angle_beta   90.00
_cell.angle_gamma   90.00
#
_symmetry.space_group_name_H-M   'P 1'
#
loop_
_entity.id
_entity.type
_entity.pdbx_description
1 polymer ?
#
loop_
_entity_poly.entity_id
_entity_poly.type
_entity_poly.pdbx_seq_one_letter_code
_entity_poly.pdbx_strand_id
1 'polypeptide(L)' 'NAAIYFAHPYASWERGTNENTNGLIRQYFPKETDFNQVTNDQIKQAMDRLNNRPRKTRGNKSPNELFWGQQVDLLAA' A
#
# COMPACT_ATOMS: atom_id res chain seq x y z
N ASN A 1 -5.43 -19.32 -15.24
CA ASN A 1 -3.97 -19.11 -15.40
C ASN A 1 -3.66 -17.63 -15.41
N ALA A 2 -2.71 -17.19 -14.59
CA ALA A 2 -2.19 -15.83 -14.60
C ALA A 2 -0.78 -15.83 -15.21
N ALA A 3 -0.46 -14.82 -16.03
CA ALA A 3 0.89 -14.64 -16.57
C ALA A 3 1.85 -14.17 -15.46
N ILE A 4 3.08 -14.68 -15.49
CA ILE A 4 4.13 -14.36 -14.51
C ILE A 4 5.20 -13.53 -15.21
N TYR A 5 5.61 -12.43 -14.58
CA TYR A 5 6.63 -11.53 -15.10
C TYR A 5 7.71 -11.30 -14.03
N PHE A 6 8.97 -11.17 -14.47
CA PHE A 6 10.11 -10.90 -13.61
C PHE A 6 10.80 -9.62 -14.05
N ALA A 7 11.35 -8.87 -13.08
CA ALA A 7 12.25 -7.76 -13.35
C ALA A 7 13.67 -8.30 -13.64
N HIS A 8 14.43 -7.56 -14.43
CA HIS A 8 15.83 -7.88 -14.70
C HIS A 8 16.67 -7.82 -13.41
N PRO A 9 17.72 -8.66 -13.29
CA PRO A 9 18.65 -8.56 -12.18
C PRO A 9 19.23 -7.15 -12.04
N TYR A 10 19.32 -6.66 -10.80
CA TYR A 10 19.84 -5.32 -10.47
C TYR A 10 19.06 -4.13 -11.09
N ALA A 11 17.86 -4.36 -11.63
CA ALA A 11 16.99 -3.34 -12.21
C ALA A 11 15.86 -2.91 -11.26
N SER A 12 16.20 -2.31 -10.12
CA SER A 12 15.21 -1.86 -9.11
C SER A 12 14.15 -0.90 -9.67
N TRP A 13 14.53 -0.09 -10.66
CA TRP A 13 13.63 0.87 -11.31
C TRP A 13 12.42 0.23 -11.99
N GLU A 14 12.51 -1.03 -12.43
CA GLU A 14 11.38 -1.78 -13.01
C GLU A 14 10.30 -2.10 -11.96
N ARG A 15 10.61 -1.90 -10.67
CA ARG A 15 9.73 -2.17 -9.53
C ARG A 15 9.45 -0.92 -8.69
N GLY A 16 9.63 0.28 -9.24
CA GLY A 16 9.53 1.53 -8.49
C GLY A 16 8.23 1.69 -7.68
N THR A 17 7.09 1.24 -8.21
CA THR A 17 5.81 1.25 -7.47
C THR A 17 5.83 0.35 -6.23
N ASN A 18 6.46 -0.82 -6.33
CA ASN A 18 6.58 -1.77 -5.22
C ASN A 18 7.51 -1.21 -4.16
N GLU A 19 8.61 -0.59 -4.57
CA GLU A 19 9.56 0.06 -3.66
C GLU A 19 8.92 1.23 -2.90
N ASN A 20 8.17 2.08 -3.61
CA ASN A 20 7.41 3.17 -2.99
C ASN A 20 6.39 2.64 -1.98
N THR A 21 5.61 1.62 -2.36
CA THR A 21 4.60 1.00 -1.48
C THR A 21 5.23 0.38 -0.24
N ASN A 22 6.37 -0.32 -0.38
CA ASN A 22 7.12 -0.86 0.75
C ASN A 22 7.64 0.25 1.68
N GLY A 23 8.00 1.42 1.14
CA GLY A 23 8.34 2.60 1.96
C GLY A 23 7.17 3.10 2.81
N LEU A 24 5.96 3.11 2.25
CA LEU A 24 4.75 3.48 2.98
C LEU A 24 4.38 2.47 4.08
N ILE A 25 4.49 1.18 3.80
CA ILE A 25 4.25 0.12 4.80
C ILE A 25 5.20 0.28 6.00
N ARG A 26 6.46 0.67 5.76
CA ARG A 26 7.45 0.89 6.81
C ARG A 26 7.15 2.07 7.74
N GLN A 27 6.21 2.95 7.39
CA GLN A 27 5.71 3.98 8.30
C GLN A 27 4.83 3.39 9.42
N TYR A 28 4.24 2.21 9.19
CA TYR A 28 3.42 1.48 10.18
C TYR A 28 4.20 0.36 10.87
N PHE A 29 5.05 -0.33 10.10
CA PHE A 29 5.89 -1.43 10.59
C PHE A 29 7.34 -1.15 10.24
N PRO A 30 8.09 -0.44 11.11
CA PRO A 30 9.50 -0.13 10.88
C PRO A 30 10.34 -1.39 10.59
N LYS A 31 11.56 -1.18 10.07
CA LYS A 31 12.50 -2.30 9.95
C LYS A 31 12.66 -3.01 11.30
N GLU A 32 12.86 -4.32 11.24
CA GLU A 32 13.01 -5.18 12.43
C GLU A 32 11.73 -5.37 13.27
N THR A 33 10.56 -4.93 12.77
CA THR A 33 9.28 -5.30 13.37
C THR A 33 9.12 -6.83 13.37
N ASP A 34 8.93 -7.42 14.54
CA ASP A 34 8.54 -8.83 14.67
C ASP A 34 7.05 -8.98 14.34
N PHE A 35 6.77 -9.49 13.13
CA PHE A 35 5.40 -9.69 12.66
C PHE A 35 4.64 -10.78 13.42
N ASN A 36 5.30 -11.61 14.23
CA ASN A 36 4.59 -12.53 15.12
C ASN A 36 3.86 -11.80 16.26
N GLN A 37 4.30 -10.59 16.59
CA GLN A 37 3.67 -9.73 17.61
C GLN A 37 2.65 -8.75 17.01
N VAL A 38 2.55 -8.68 15.68
CA VAL A 38 1.62 -7.79 15.00
C VAL A 38 0.28 -8.51 14.83
N THR A 39 -0.79 -7.90 15.34
CA THR A 39 -2.13 -8.49 15.23
C THR A 39 -2.69 -8.28 13.82
N ASN A 40 -3.62 -9.16 13.42
CA ASN A 40 -4.35 -9.00 12.17
C ASN A 40 -5.10 -7.67 12.10
N ASP A 41 -5.59 -7.15 13.24
CA ASP A 41 -6.27 -5.85 13.30
C ASP A 41 -5.33 -4.68 13.02
N GLN A 42 -4.08 -4.75 13.51
CA GLN A 42 -3.06 -3.74 13.18
C GLN A 42 -2.71 -3.78 11.69
N ILE A 43 -2.58 -4.98 11.11
CA ILE A 43 -2.36 -5.14 9.66
C ILE A 43 -3.53 -4.56 8.88
N LYS A 44 -4.77 -4.90 9.27
CA LYS A 44 -5.98 -4.38 8.62
C LYS A 44 -6.06 -2.86 8.72
N GLN A 45 -5.76 -2.29 9.88
CA GLN A 45 -5.76 -0.84 10.07
C GLN A 45 -4.73 -0.14 9.15
N ALA A 46 -3.52 -0.70 9.01
CA ALA A 46 -2.51 -0.18 8.10
C ALA A 46 -2.97 -0.28 6.64
N MET A 47 -3.55 -1.42 6.24
CA MET A 47 -4.11 -1.62 4.90
C MET A 47 -5.23 -0.62 4.59
N ASP A 48 -6.20 -0.47 5.50
CA ASP A 48 -7.34 0.43 5.34
C ASP A 48 -6.85 1.87 5.19
N ARG A 49 -5.89 2.30 6.02
CA ARG A 49 -5.28 3.64 5.91
C ARG A 49 -4.56 3.82 4.56
N LEU A 50 -3.78 2.84 4.10
CA LEU A 50 -3.03 2.94 2.84
C LEU A 50 -3.94 2.95 1.61
N ASN A 51 -5.01 2.16 1.62
CA ASN A 51 -5.95 2.01 0.51
C ASN A 51 -6.96 3.16 0.43
N ASN A 52 -7.24 3.82 1.55
CA ASN A 52 -8.07 5.02 1.60
C ASN A 52 -7.27 6.33 1.54
N ARG A 53 -5.94 6.28 1.52
CA ARG A 53 -5.08 7.48 1.46
C ARG A 53 -5.15 8.13 0.06
N PRO A 54 -5.59 9.40 -0.04
CA PRO A 54 -5.52 10.19 -1.27
C PRO A 54 -4.08 10.30 -1.79
N ARG A 55 -3.87 10.12 -3.10
CA ARG A 55 -2.54 10.24 -3.72
C ARG A 55 -2.52 11.40 -4.71
N LYS A 56 -1.61 12.36 -4.52
CA LYS A 56 -1.43 13.51 -5.43
C LYS A 56 -1.18 13.08 -6.88
N THR A 57 -0.40 12.02 -7.08
CA THR A 57 -0.12 11.41 -8.40
C THR A 57 -1.36 10.84 -9.09
N ARG A 58 -2.47 10.73 -8.39
CA ARG A 58 -3.76 10.19 -8.85
C ARG A 58 -4.88 11.23 -8.79
N GLY A 59 -4.54 12.52 -8.83
CA GLY A 59 -5.53 13.59 -8.73
C GLY A 59 -6.24 13.65 -7.38
N ASN A 60 -5.52 13.32 -6.30
CA ASN A 60 -6.04 13.23 -4.93
C ASN A 60 -7.13 12.15 -4.72
N LYS A 61 -7.23 11.17 -5.62
CA LYS A 61 -8.03 9.98 -5.39
C LYS A 61 -7.21 8.91 -4.66
N SER A 62 -7.89 8.13 -3.83
CA SER A 62 -7.36 6.95 -3.14
C SER A 62 -7.38 5.71 -4.03
N PRO A 63 -6.57 4.69 -3.73
CA PRO A 63 -6.64 3.40 -4.40
C PRO A 63 -8.05 2.78 -4.42
N ASN A 64 -8.78 2.82 -3.30
CA ASN A 64 -10.13 2.26 -3.22
C ASN A 64 -11.13 3.00 -4.12
N GLU A 65 -11.04 4.33 -4.21
CA GLU A 65 -11.87 5.10 -5.14
C GLU A 65 -11.60 4.73 -6.60
N LEU A 66 -10.33 4.50 -6.96
CA LEU A 66 -9.97 4.17 -8.34
C LEU A 66 -10.31 2.74 -8.73
N PHE A 67 -10.14 1.79 -7.81
CA PHE A 67 -10.29 0.37 -8.12
C PHE A 67 -11.70 -0.16 -7.86
N TRP A 68 -12.34 0.29 -6.78
CA TRP A 68 -13.66 -0.19 -6.35
C TRP A 68 -14.76 0.86 -6.49
N GLY A 69 -14.43 2.13 -6.80
CA GLY A 69 -15.40 3.22 -6.78
C GLY A 69 -15.90 3.59 -5.39
N GLN A 70 -15.25 3.10 -4.34
CA GLN A 70 -15.64 3.37 -2.95
C GLN A 70 -15.02 4.68 -2.49
N GLN A 71 -15.84 5.72 -2.32
CA GLN A 71 -15.42 6.96 -1.68
C GLN A 71 -15.55 6.81 -0.17
N VAL A 72 -14.43 6.92 0.55
CA VAL A 72 -14.41 6.86 2.01
C VAL A 72 -14.18 8.27 2.54
N ASP A 73 -15.21 8.86 3.15
CA ASP A 73 -15.07 10.16 3.80
C ASP A 73 -14.19 10.02 5.04
N LEU A 74 -12.96 10.54 4.94
CA LEU A 74 -12.00 10.53 6.05
C LEU A 74 -12.41 11.42 7.24
N LEU A 75 -13.48 12.22 7.08
CA LEU A 75 -14.06 13.09 8.10
C LEU A 75 -15.23 12.44 8.86
N ALA A 76 -15.64 11.22 8.50
CA ALA A 76 -16.79 10.52 9.10
C ALA A 76 -16.42 9.55 10.24
N ALA A 77 -15.18 9.62 10.75
CA ALA A 77 -14.67 8.73 11.80
C ALA A 77 -14.31 9.48 13.09
#